data_AF-Q8MZG8-F1
#
_entry.id   AF-Q8MZG8-F1
#
_cell.length_a   1.000
_cell.length_b   1.000
_cell.length_c   1.000
_cell.angle_alpha   90.00
_cell.angle_beta   90.00
_cell.angle_gamma   90.00
#
_symmetry.space_group_name_H-M   'P 1'
#
loop_
_entity.id
_entity.type
_entity.pdbx_description
1 polymer ?
#
loop_
_entity_poly.entity_id
_entity_poly.type
_entity_poly.pdbx_seq_one_letter_code
_entity_poly.pdbx_strand_id
1 'polypeptide(L)'
;MMLTILFAQQYQIVGDVLRIWMNRKSLEFYESRCQCCGVLGPDDYKLGDLNIPKSCYKNGSERDEDLYRSGCSTRSIKPASPIIHVISFVIQSYALRYSLLSC
;
A
#
# COMPACT_ATOMS: atom_id res chain seq x y z
N MET A 1 -8.50 -9.76 -24.01
CA MET A 1 -7.22 -9.02 -23.83
C MET A 1 -7.39 -7.62 -23.20
N MET A 2 -8.59 -7.22 -22.75
CA MET A 2 -8.80 -5.90 -22.12
C MET A 2 -8.56 -5.91 -20.59
N LEU A 3 -8.83 -7.05 -19.93
CA LEU A 3 -8.65 -7.20 -18.47
C LEU A 3 -7.17 -7.24 -18.03
N THR A 4 -6.26 -7.76 -18.86
CA THR A 4 -4.85 -7.94 -18.49
C THR A 4 -4.08 -6.62 -18.33
N ILE A 5 -4.51 -5.56 -19.00
CA ILE A 5 -3.85 -4.24 -18.98
C ILE A 5 -4.10 -3.53 -17.62
N LEU A 6 -5.29 -3.72 -17.02
CA LEU A 6 -5.64 -3.13 -15.73
C LEU A 6 -4.77 -3.67 -14.58
N PHE A 7 -4.32 -4.92 -14.67
CA PHE A 7 -3.54 -5.58 -13.61
C PHE A 7 -2.03 -5.34 -13.69
N ALA A 8 -1.53 -4.80 -14.81
CA ALA A 8 -0.12 -4.43 -14.98
C ALA A 8 0.20 -3.02 -14.48
N GLN A 9 -0.83 -2.21 -14.17
CA GLN A 9 -0.64 -0.83 -13.73
C GLN A 9 -0.16 -0.79 -12.27
N GLN A 10 0.91 -0.02 -12.03
CA GLN A 10 1.40 0.23 -10.68
C GLN A 10 0.34 1.02 -9.89
N TYR A 11 -0.10 0.48 -8.76
CA TYR A 11 -1.03 1.17 -7.89
C TYR A 11 -0.29 2.32 -7.19
N GLN A 12 -0.65 3.55 -7.53
CA GLN A 12 -0.14 4.76 -6.90
C GLN A 12 -0.75 4.89 -5.51
N ILE A 13 0.05 4.72 -4.45
CA ILE A 13 -0.44 4.74 -3.07
C ILE A 13 -0.61 6.16 -2.50
N VAL A 14 -0.35 7.20 -3.30
CA VAL A 14 -0.38 8.62 -2.90
C VAL A 14 -1.70 8.97 -2.21
N GLY A 15 -2.83 8.59 -2.81
CA GLY A 15 -4.16 8.90 -2.29
C GLY A 15 -4.45 8.20 -0.95
N ASP A 16 -4.01 6.96 -0.79
CA ASP A 16 -4.20 6.22 0.47
C ASP A 16 -3.33 6.77 1.59
N VAL A 17 -2.04 7.01 1.32
CA VAL A 17 -1.09 7.59 2.28
C VAL A 17 -1.62 8.93 2.77
N LEU A 18 -2.04 9.82 1.88
CA LEU A 18 -2.57 11.12 2.24
C LEU A 18 -3.86 11.00 3.07
N ARG A 19 -4.80 10.14 2.65
CA ARG A 19 -6.05 9.90 3.37
C ARG A 19 -5.82 9.36 4.78
N ILE A 20 -4.91 8.41 4.95
CA ILE A 20 -4.60 7.80 6.26
C ILE A 20 -3.94 8.84 7.17
N TRP A 21 -2.98 9.60 6.63
CA TRP A 21 -2.31 10.68 7.36
C TRP A 21 -3.30 11.74 7.86
N MET A 22 -4.18 12.24 6.99
CA MET A 22 -5.20 13.23 7.34
C MET A 22 -6.15 12.74 8.44
N ASN A 23 -6.42 11.44 8.48
CA ASN A 23 -7.23 10.82 9.52
C ASN A 23 -6.45 10.49 10.81
N ARG A 24 -5.20 10.97 10.93
CA ARG A 24 -4.26 10.68 12.02
C ARG A 24 -4.12 9.19 12.32
N LYS A 25 -4.14 8.37 11.26
CA LYS A 25 -3.91 6.93 11.35
C LYS A 25 -2.45 6.62 11.04
N SER A 26 -1.96 5.49 11.56
CA SER A 26 -0.59 5.04 11.36
C SER A 26 -0.31 4.72 9.88
N LEU A 27 0.84 5.17 9.38
CA LEU A 27 1.37 4.80 8.06
C LEU A 27 2.25 3.55 8.09
N GLU A 28 2.39 2.89 9.25
CA GLU A 28 3.32 1.78 9.52
C GLU A 28 3.30 0.68 8.44
N PHE A 29 2.12 0.32 7.92
CA PHE A 29 1.99 -0.63 6.82
C PHE A 29 2.78 -0.19 5.58
N TYR A 30 2.60 1.06 5.15
CA TYR A 30 3.26 1.59 3.96
C TYR A 30 4.73 1.83 4.20
N GLU A 31 5.09 2.35 5.38
CA GLU A 31 6.48 2.61 5.77
C GLU A 31 7.30 1.32 5.77
N SER A 32 6.76 0.26 6.39
CA SER A 32 7.41 -1.05 6.42
C SER A 32 7.43 -1.72 5.04
N ARG A 33 6.32 -1.65 4.30
CA ARG A 33 6.19 -2.34 3.00
C ARG A 33 6.98 -1.68 1.88
N CYS A 34 7.04 -0.34 1.89
CA CYS A 34 7.60 0.46 0.80
C CYS A 34 8.94 1.11 1.17
N GLN A 35 9.46 0.87 2.38
CA GLN A 35 10.74 1.41 2.86
C GLN A 35 10.80 2.94 2.68
N CYS A 36 9.76 3.59 3.20
CA CYS A 36 9.54 5.02 3.14
C CYS A 36 9.20 5.54 4.55
N CYS A 37 9.14 6.85 4.72
CA CYS A 37 8.74 7.47 5.98
C CYS A 37 7.90 8.71 5.73
N GLY A 38 6.77 8.83 6.43
CA GLY A 38 5.86 9.96 6.29
C GLY A 38 5.20 10.05 4.91
N VAL A 39 4.46 11.14 4.67
CA VAL A 39 3.80 11.42 3.39
C VAL A 39 4.83 11.86 2.36
N LEU A 40 5.55 12.94 2.65
CA LEU A 40 6.61 13.54 1.83
C LEU A 40 8.00 13.18 2.36
N GLY A 41 8.11 12.90 3.66
CA GLY A 41 9.36 12.47 4.29
C GLY A 41 9.24 12.38 5.82
N PRO A 42 10.33 12.01 6.52
CA PRO A 42 10.34 11.89 7.97
C PRO A 42 10.05 13.20 8.71
N ASP A 43 10.27 14.35 8.07
CA ASP A 43 10.01 15.66 8.67
C ASP A 43 8.51 15.92 8.88
N ASP A 44 7.62 15.19 8.21
CA ASP A 44 6.17 15.27 8.44
C ASP A 44 5.80 14.96 9.90
N TYR A 45 6.52 14.03 10.53
CA TYR A 45 6.35 13.70 11.94
C TYR A 45 6.85 14.84 12.85
N LYS A 46 8.01 15.42 12.54
CA LYS A 46 8.59 16.53 13.31
C LYS A 46 7.70 17.77 13.27
N LEU A 47 7.16 18.10 12.11
CA LEU A 47 6.24 19.23 11.93
C LEU A 47 4.92 19.03 12.71
N GLY A 48 4.51 17.78 12.91
CA GLY A 48 3.34 17.42 13.70
C GLY A 48 3.59 17.29 15.20
N ASP A 49 4.81 17.56 15.68
CA ASP A 49 5.25 17.26 17.05
C ASP A 49 5.04 15.78 17.43
N LEU A 50 5.27 14.89 16.46
CA LEU A 50 5.15 13.45 16.59
C LEU A 50 6.53 12.79 16.55
N ASN A 51 6.68 11.70 17.29
CA ASN A 51 7.85 10.84 17.18
C ASN A 51 7.82 10.07 15.85
N ILE A 52 8.98 9.93 15.22
CA ILE A 52 9.15 9.09 14.03
C ILE A 52 8.97 7.63 14.45
N PRO A 53 8.07 6.86 13.81
CA PRO A 53 7.81 5.47 14.18
C PRO A 53 8.96 4.54 13.77
N LYS A 54 9.10 3.40 14.48
CA LYS A 54 10.14 2.40 14.19
C LYS A 54 10.08 1.84 12.76
N SER A 55 8.89 1.84 12.16
CA SER A 55 8.65 1.45 10.76
C SER A 55 9.42 2.30 9.74
N CYS A 56 9.82 3.53 10.11
CA CYS A 56 10.65 4.38 9.28
C CYS A 56 12.13 4.00 9.26
N TYR A 57 12.56 3.03 10.06
CA TYR A 57 13.97 2.64 10.17
C TYR A 57 14.19 1.22 9.65
N LYS A 58 15.33 0.98 9.00
CA LYS A 58 15.74 -0.38 8.62
C LYS A 58 15.77 -1.28 9.85
N ASN A 59 15.01 -2.38 9.79
CA ASN A 59 14.84 -3.33 10.89
C ASN A 59 14.43 -2.70 12.23
N GLY A 60 13.81 -1.51 12.22
CA GLY A 60 13.42 -0.80 13.43
C GLY A 60 14.58 -0.35 14.32
N SER A 61 15.76 -0.09 13.74
CA SER A 61 16.97 0.23 14.51
C SER A 61 16.95 1.58 15.24
N GLU A 62 16.06 2.50 14.84
CA GLU A 62 15.94 3.87 15.39
C GLU A 62 17.20 4.73 15.23
N ARG A 63 18.17 4.30 14.40
CA ARG A 63 19.38 5.04 14.09
C ARG A 63 19.18 5.94 12.87
N ASP A 64 19.68 7.17 12.90
CA ASP A 64 19.47 8.14 11.80
C ASP A 64 20.02 7.64 10.44
N GLU A 65 21.08 6.83 10.47
CA GLU A 65 21.68 6.19 9.28
C GLU A 65 20.75 5.15 8.61
N ASP A 66 19.79 4.61 9.37
CA ASP A 66 18.83 3.62 8.92
C ASP A 66 17.46 4.24 8.59
N LEU A 67 17.31 5.55 8.77
CA LEU A 67 16.07 6.27 8.51
C LEU A 67 15.77 6.33 7.01
N TYR A 68 14.58 5.89 6.61
CA TYR A 68 14.07 6.06 5.25
C TYR A 68 13.78 7.55 4.99
N ARG A 69 14.50 8.14 4.04
CA ARG A 69 14.35 9.57 3.70
C ARG A 69 13.28 9.86 2.64
N SER A 70 12.88 8.85 1.87
CA SER A 70 11.84 9.02 0.84
C SER A 70 10.43 9.00 1.45
N GLY A 71 9.58 9.95 1.08
CA GLY A 71 8.16 9.94 1.43
C GLY A 71 7.37 8.82 0.78
N CYS A 72 6.37 8.29 1.50
CA CYS A 72 5.53 7.20 1.01
C CYS A 72 4.63 7.57 -0.17
N SER A 73 4.34 8.86 -0.37
CA SER A 73 3.61 9.36 -1.55
C SER A 73 4.37 9.20 -2.86
N THR A 74 5.68 8.94 -2.82
CA THR A 74 6.50 8.75 -4.05
C THR A 74 6.62 7.28 -4.46
N ARG A 75 6.05 6.37 -3.67
CA ARG A 75 6.15 4.93 -3.89
C ARG A 75 4.89 4.40 -4.59
N SER A 76 5.03 3.23 -5.19
CA SER A 76 3.91 2.51 -5.80
C SER A 76 3.99 1.04 -5.40
N ILE A 77 2.83 0.42 -5.18
CA ILE A 77 2.75 -1.00 -4.86
C ILE A 77 2.34 -1.75 -6.13
N LYS A 78 3.07 -2.81 -6.45
CA LYS A 78 2.61 -3.78 -7.45
C LYS A 78 1.61 -4.71 -6.80
N PRO A 79 0.38 -4.85 -7.32
CA PRO A 79 -0.56 -5.83 -6.81
C PRO A 79 0.03 -7.25 -6.94
N ALA A 80 -0.46 -8.16 -6.11
CA ALA A 80 -0.09 -9.57 -6.20
C ALA A 80 -0.42 -10.13 -7.59
N SER A 81 0.32 -11.17 -8.00
CA SER A 81 0.29 -11.74 -9.36
C SER A 81 -1.12 -11.79 -9.97
N PRO A 82 -1.28 -11.37 -11.24
CA PRO A 82 -2.58 -11.33 -11.92
C PRO A 82 -3.30 -12.70 -11.93
N ILE A 83 -2.56 -13.79 -11.74
CA ILE A 83 -3.09 -15.16 -11.66
C ILE A 83 -4.13 -15.31 -10.54
N ILE A 84 -3.90 -14.72 -9.37
CA ILE A 84 -4.79 -14.86 -8.20
C ILE A 84 -6.15 -14.19 -8.48
N HIS A 85 -6.12 -13.01 -9.10
CA HIS A 85 -7.35 -12.28 -9.46
C HIS A 85 -8.15 -13.00 -10.55
N VAL A 86 -7.48 -13.58 -11.54
CA VAL A 86 -8.14 -14.39 -12.58
C VAL A 86 -8.83 -15.60 -11.96
N ILE A 87 -8.14 -16.34 -11.08
CA ILE A 87 -8.75 -17.49 -10.39
C ILE A 87 -9.96 -17.07 -9.57
N SER A 88 -9.86 -15.97 -8.80
CA SER A 88 -10.98 -15.46 -8.00
C SER A 88 -12.19 -15.08 -8.85
N PHE A 89 -11.98 -14.38 -9.97
CA PHE A 89 -13.04 -14.02 -10.90
C PHE A 89 -13.72 -15.24 -11.52
N VAL A 90 -12.91 -16.23 -11.93
CA VAL A 90 -13.41 -17.48 -12.49
C VAL A 90 -14.30 -18.21 -11.48
N ILE A 91 -13.85 -18.37 -10.22
CA ILE A 91 -14.64 -19.00 -9.15
C ILE A 91 -15.96 -18.27 -8.93
N GLN A 92 -15.94 -16.93 -8.83
CA GLN A 92 -17.17 -16.14 -8.65
C GLN A 92 -18.14 -16.31 -9.82
N SER A 93 -17.65 -16.33 -11.05
CA SER A 93 -18.48 -16.48 -12.24
C SER A 93 -19.16 -17.85 -12.32
N TYR A 94 -18.45 -18.92 -11.91
CA TYR A 94 -19.01 -20.26 -11.82
C TYR A 94 -20.04 -20.33 -10.68
N ALA A 95 -19.72 -19.81 -9.49
CA ALA A 95 -20.64 -19.77 -8.36
C ALA A 95 -21.95 -19.04 -8.73
N LEU A 96 -21.87 -17.87 -9.37
CA LEU A 96 -23.03 -17.10 -9.80
C LEU A 96 -23.89 -17.88 -10.81
N ARG A 97 -23.25 -18.58 -11.76
CA ARG A 97 -23.95 -19.46 -12.71
C ARG A 97 -24.66 -20.61 -12.02
N TYR A 98 -24.01 -21.29 -11.07
CA TYR A 98 -24.65 -22.36 -10.31
C TYR A 98 -25.85 -21.87 -9.48
N SER A 99 -25.76 -20.68 -8.88
CA SER A 99 -26.87 -20.06 -8.16
C SER A 99 -28.05 -19.72 -9.09
N LEU A 100 -27.79 -19.23 -10.30
CA LEU A 100 -28.82 -18.91 -11.30
C LEU A 100 -29.48 -20.15 -11.93
N LEU A 101 -28.75 -21.28 -12.05
CA LEU A 101 -29.31 -22.55 -12.53
C LEU A 101 -30.08 -23.34 -11.47
N SER A 102 -29.99 -22.95 -10.20
CA SER A 102 -30.69 -23.62 -9.08
C SER A 102 -32.03 -22.96 -8.71
N CYS A 103 -32.53 -22.03 -9.54
CA CYS A 103 -33.86 -21.42 -9.46
C CYS A 103 -34.81 -22.00 -10.50
#